data_AF-X1EXX4-F1
#
_entry.id   AF-X1EXX4-F1
#
_cell.length_a   1.000
_cell.length_b   1.000
_cell.length_c   1.000
_cell.angle_alpha   90.00
_cell.angle_beta   90.00
_cell.angle_gamma   90.00
#
_symmetry.space_group_name_H-M   'P 1'
#
loop_
_entity.id
_entity.type
_entity.pdbx_description
1 polymer ?
#
loop_
_entity_poly.entity_id
_entity_poly.type
_entity_poly.pdbx_seq_one_letter_code
_entity_poly.pdbx_strand_id
1 'polypeptide(L)'
;MNKIKSIQIKDKVKELFLKANYHINQDLMKLLQQAQRKETSPIGKYVLNMIIENNKIASREEVPICQDTGLSVVFVEVGQEVHLVDGDFIEAINQGVKEAYQEGHLRKSVVDDPVFERKNTKTNTPAIIYTDIVPGEKIKLLVMPKGFGSENMSAIAMLKPADGEKGIVDFVVETVKKAGPNSCP
;
A
#
# COMPACT_ATOMS: atom_id res chain seq x y z
N MET A 1 -10.27 -3.71 30.39
CA MET A 1 -9.09 -4.18 29.64
C MET A 1 -9.48 -5.32 28.71
N ASN A 2 -9.63 -5.03 27.42
CA ASN A 2 -9.94 -6.00 26.37
C ASN A 2 -8.68 -6.77 25.97
N LYS A 3 -8.73 -8.11 25.95
CA LYS A 3 -7.57 -8.94 25.58
C LYS A 3 -7.63 -9.30 24.11
N ILE A 4 -6.58 -8.97 23.36
CA ILE A 4 -6.45 -9.33 21.94
C ILE A 4 -5.21 -10.21 21.78
N LYS A 5 -5.40 -11.38 21.17
CA LYS A 5 -4.29 -12.32 20.95
C LYS A 5 -3.50 -11.90 19.72
N SER A 6 -2.17 -12.02 19.80
CA SER A 6 -1.26 -11.70 18.70
C SER A 6 -1.59 -12.50 17.42
N ILE A 7 -2.11 -13.74 17.55
CA ILE A 7 -2.59 -14.53 16.40
C ILE A 7 -3.73 -13.85 15.62
N GLN A 8 -4.64 -13.13 16.30
CA GLN A 8 -5.76 -12.44 15.65
C GLN A 8 -5.25 -11.28 14.79
N ILE A 9 -4.19 -10.61 15.24
CA ILE A 9 -3.52 -9.54 14.48
C ILE A 9 -2.84 -10.14 13.25
N LYS A 10 -2.07 -11.21 13.43
CA LYS A 10 -1.40 -11.93 12.34
C LYS A 10 -2.38 -12.34 11.24
N ASP A 11 -3.47 -13.01 11.60
CA ASP A 11 -4.48 -13.47 10.65
C ASP A 11 -5.18 -12.30 9.95
N LYS A 12 -5.46 -11.21 10.67
CA LYS A 12 -6.08 -10.01 10.10
C LYS A 12 -5.15 -9.28 9.14
N VAL A 13 -3.86 -9.15 9.47
CA VAL A 13 -2.84 -8.57 8.58
C VAL A 13 -2.71 -9.40 7.31
N LYS A 14 -2.68 -10.74 7.43
CA LYS A 14 -2.64 -11.64 6.27
C LYS A 14 -3.81 -11.39 5.32
N GLU A 15 -5.03 -11.43 5.86
CA GLU A 15 -6.26 -11.19 5.10
C GLU A 15 -6.23 -9.83 4.39
N LEU A 16 -5.81 -8.78 5.09
CA LEU A 16 -5.78 -7.43 4.55
C LEU A 16 -4.76 -7.28 3.39
N PHE A 17 -3.57 -7.89 3.49
CA PHE A 17 -2.58 -7.82 2.41
C PHE A 17 -2.99 -8.61 1.17
N LEU A 18 -3.60 -9.79 1.34
CA LEU A 18 -4.18 -10.53 0.21
C LEU A 18 -5.26 -9.69 -0.47
N LYS A 19 -6.21 -9.18 0.32
CA LYS A 19 -7.31 -8.36 -0.19
C LYS A 19 -6.83 -7.11 -0.92
N ALA A 20 -5.85 -6.40 -0.37
CA ALA A 20 -5.31 -5.17 -0.96
C ALA A 20 -4.54 -5.41 -2.27
N ASN A 21 -3.97 -6.61 -2.47
CA ASN A 21 -3.27 -6.96 -3.70
C ASN A 21 -4.20 -7.49 -4.80
N TYR A 22 -5.39 -8.00 -4.47
CA TYR A 22 -6.33 -8.59 -5.43
C TYR A 22 -7.52 -7.70 -5.79
N HIS A 23 -7.94 -6.84 -4.86
CA HIS A 23 -9.16 -6.05 -5.00
C HIS A 23 -8.90 -4.57 -4.79
N ILE A 24 -9.31 -3.77 -5.78
CA ILE A 24 -9.46 -2.33 -5.59
C ILE A 24 -10.80 -1.99 -4.94
N ASN A 25 -10.87 -0.83 -4.30
CA ASN A 25 -12.13 -0.29 -3.79
C ASN A 25 -13.12 -0.05 -4.95
N GLN A 26 -14.40 -0.35 -4.72
CA GLN A 26 -15.48 -0.10 -5.67
C GLN A 26 -15.54 1.37 -6.11
N ASP A 27 -15.23 2.31 -5.23
CA ASP A 27 -15.23 3.73 -5.59
C ASP A 27 -14.10 4.06 -6.57
N LEU A 28 -12.93 3.43 -6.44
CA LEU A 28 -11.86 3.56 -7.44
C LEU A 28 -12.26 2.94 -8.78
N MET A 29 -12.92 1.77 -8.78
CA MET A 29 -13.44 1.17 -10.01
C MET A 29 -14.47 2.07 -10.71
N LYS A 30 -15.38 2.71 -9.95
CA LYS A 30 -16.34 3.68 -10.51
C LYS A 30 -15.61 4.88 -11.13
N LEU A 31 -14.59 5.40 -10.46
CA LEU A 31 -13.78 6.53 -10.97
C LEU A 31 -13.04 6.16 -12.25
N LEU A 32 -12.42 4.98 -12.32
CA LEU A 32 -11.76 4.48 -13.53
C LEU A 32 -12.74 4.36 -14.70
N GLN A 33 -13.93 3.81 -14.47
CA GLN A 33 -14.96 3.71 -15.50
C GLN A 33 -15.49 5.08 -15.94
N GLN A 34 -15.62 6.03 -15.01
CA GLN A 34 -15.99 7.41 -15.34
C GLN A 34 -14.90 8.10 -16.17
N ALA A 35 -13.63 7.94 -15.79
CA ALA A 35 -12.48 8.45 -16.52
C ALA A 35 -12.46 7.89 -17.94
N GLN A 36 -12.63 6.57 -18.10
CA GLN A 36 -12.67 5.90 -19.41
C GLN A 36 -13.78 6.46 -20.32
N ARG A 37 -14.95 6.79 -19.76
CA ARG A 37 -16.07 7.38 -20.52
C ARG A 37 -15.81 8.82 -20.95
N LYS A 38 -15.09 9.58 -20.12
CA LYS A 38 -14.78 11.01 -20.35
C LYS A 38 -13.50 11.21 -21.17
N GLU A 39 -12.63 10.21 -21.23
CA GLU A 39 -11.36 10.29 -21.94
C GLU A 39 -11.58 10.50 -23.45
N THR A 40 -10.84 11.47 -23.99
CA THR A 40 -10.93 11.91 -25.39
C THR A 40 -9.82 11.30 -26.25
N SER A 41 -8.67 11.01 -25.63
CA SER A 41 -7.56 10.31 -26.27
C SER A 41 -7.90 8.85 -26.54
N PRO A 42 -7.83 8.39 -27.81
CA PRO A 42 -8.05 6.98 -28.14
C PRO A 42 -7.11 6.05 -27.38
N ILE A 43 -5.84 6.47 -27.21
CA ILE A 43 -4.82 5.71 -26.48
C ILE A 43 -5.14 5.69 -24.98
N GLY A 44 -5.47 6.85 -24.40
CA GLY A 44 -5.83 6.94 -22.98
C GLY A 44 -7.03 6.05 -22.64
N LYS A 45 -8.05 6.05 -23.50
CA LYS A 45 -9.24 5.20 -23.33
C LYS A 45 -8.90 3.71 -23.41
N TYR A 46 -8.00 3.33 -24.31
CA TYR A 46 -7.50 1.96 -24.42
C TYR A 46 -6.74 1.54 -23.16
N VAL A 47 -5.85 2.38 -22.64
CA VAL A 47 -5.09 2.12 -21.40
C VAL A 47 -6.04 1.97 -20.20
N LEU A 48 -7.00 2.89 -20.03
CA LEU A 48 -8.00 2.79 -18.96
C LEU A 48 -8.83 1.50 -19.08
N ASN A 49 -9.16 1.06 -20.29
CA ASN A 49 -9.83 -0.22 -20.50
C ASN A 49 -8.96 -1.39 -20.02
N MET A 50 -7.67 -1.40 -20.36
CA MET A 50 -6.75 -2.45 -19.89
C MET A 50 -6.64 -2.46 -18.37
N ILE A 51 -6.54 -1.29 -17.72
CA ILE A 51 -6.50 -1.19 -16.26
C ILE A 51 -7.78 -1.77 -15.64
N ILE A 52 -8.96 -1.41 -16.17
CA ILE A 52 -10.24 -1.91 -15.67
C ILE A 52 -10.34 -3.43 -15.83
N GLU A 53 -10.00 -3.96 -17.01
CA GLU A 53 -10.04 -5.41 -17.26
C GLU A 53 -9.04 -6.17 -16.39
N ASN A 54 -7.82 -5.65 -16.23
CA ASN A 54 -6.81 -6.22 -15.32
C ASN A 54 -7.34 -6.31 -13.88
N ASN A 55 -7.99 -5.25 -13.38
CA ASN A 55 -8.59 -5.24 -12.05
C ASN A 55 -9.74 -6.26 -11.91
N LYS A 56 -10.55 -6.47 -12.96
CA LYS A 56 -11.60 -7.51 -12.95
C LYS A 56 -11.01 -8.91 -12.93
N ILE A 57 -9.98 -9.16 -13.72
CA ILE A 57 -9.28 -10.45 -13.78
C ILE A 57 -8.63 -10.75 -12.43
N ALA A 58 -7.85 -9.79 -11.90
CA ALA A 58 -7.21 -9.89 -10.58
C ALA A 58 -8.21 -10.24 -9.48
N SER A 59 -9.34 -9.55 -9.44
CA SER A 59 -10.38 -9.80 -8.44
C SER A 59 -11.12 -11.13 -8.63
N ARG A 60 -11.26 -11.62 -9.86
CA ARG A 60 -12.00 -12.88 -10.15
C ARG A 60 -11.12 -14.11 -9.92
N GLU A 61 -9.85 -14.00 -10.27
CA GLU A 61 -8.88 -15.10 -10.25
C GLU A 61 -8.00 -15.07 -9.01
N GLU A 62 -8.17 -14.06 -8.14
CA GLU A 62 -7.37 -13.83 -6.94
C GLU A 62 -5.86 -13.83 -7.23
N VAL A 63 -5.49 -13.12 -8.30
CA VAL A 63 -4.10 -12.89 -8.72
C VAL A 63 -3.72 -11.43 -8.47
N PRO A 64 -2.43 -11.11 -8.20
CA PRO A 64 -2.03 -9.75 -7.88
C PRO A 64 -2.32 -8.78 -9.04
N ILE A 65 -2.94 -7.63 -8.71
CA ILE A 65 -3.28 -6.56 -9.67
C ILE A 65 -2.04 -6.03 -10.38
N CYS A 66 -0.89 -6.02 -9.70
CA CYS A 66 0.38 -5.56 -10.23
C CYS A 66 1.48 -6.57 -9.91
N GLN A 67 2.44 -6.71 -10.82
CA GLN A 67 3.66 -7.47 -10.56
C GLN A 67 4.48 -6.90 -9.40
N ASP A 68 4.40 -5.59 -9.17
CA ASP A 68 4.91 -4.97 -7.95
C ASP A 68 3.85 -5.01 -6.85
N THR A 69 3.91 -6.04 -6.01
CA THR A 69 3.04 -6.20 -4.83
C THR A 69 3.47 -5.33 -3.64
N GLY A 70 4.38 -4.38 -3.87
CA GLY A 70 4.69 -3.27 -2.99
C GLY A 70 5.46 -3.61 -1.71
N LEU A 71 5.91 -2.54 -1.05
CA LEU A 71 6.45 -2.57 0.30
C LEU A 71 5.30 -2.69 1.31
N SER A 72 5.46 -3.56 2.31
CA SER A 72 4.47 -3.78 3.35
C SER A 72 4.47 -2.62 4.35
N VAL A 73 3.49 -1.72 4.27
CA VAL A 73 3.29 -0.65 5.26
C VAL A 73 2.02 -0.91 6.07
N VAL A 74 2.11 -0.77 7.39
CA VAL A 74 1.00 -1.01 8.32
C VAL A 74 0.86 0.18 9.25
N PHE A 75 -0.32 0.78 9.27
CA PHE A 75 -0.73 1.78 10.24
C PHE A 75 -1.63 1.12 11.27
N VAL A 76 -1.29 1.31 12.53
CA VAL A 76 -1.96 0.69 13.67
C VAL A 76 -2.39 1.76 14.64
N GLU A 77 -3.69 1.81 14.94
CA GLU A 77 -4.20 2.53 16.10
C GLU A 77 -4.53 1.49 17.18
N VAL A 78 -3.84 1.56 18.33
CA VAL A 78 -4.04 0.64 19.47
C VAL A 78 -4.77 1.39 20.58
N GLY A 79 -5.96 0.90 20.94
CA GLY A 79 -6.74 1.40 22.08
C GLY A 79 -5.99 1.26 23.40
N GLN A 80 -5.99 2.29 24.25
CA GLN A 80 -5.34 2.26 25.58
C GLN A 80 -5.86 1.15 26.50
N GLU A 81 -7.10 0.70 26.30
CA GLU A 81 -7.72 -0.38 27.07
C GLU A 81 -7.44 -1.78 26.50
N VAL A 82 -6.62 -1.87 25.44
CA VAL A 82 -6.21 -3.13 24.83
C VAL A 82 -5.01 -3.71 25.56
N HIS A 83 -5.11 -5.00 25.88
CA HIS A 83 -3.98 -5.80 26.34
C HIS A 83 -3.66 -6.89 25.33
N LEU A 84 -2.48 -6.79 24.73
CA LEU A 84 -1.96 -7.78 23.79
C LEU A 84 -1.43 -8.99 24.56
N VAL A 85 -1.85 -10.19 24.17
CA VAL A 85 -1.51 -11.44 24.85
C VAL A 85 -1.06 -12.51 23.87
N ASP A 86 -0.41 -13.55 24.40
CA ASP A 86 -0.04 -14.78 23.68
C ASP A 86 0.91 -14.56 22.49
N GLY A 87 1.78 -13.53 22.55
CA GLY A 87 2.87 -13.34 21.58
C GLY A 87 3.29 -11.89 21.39
N ASP A 88 4.34 -11.68 20.60
CA ASP A 88 4.83 -10.35 20.24
C ASP A 88 4.00 -9.67 19.15
N PHE A 89 3.76 -8.37 19.31
CA PHE A 89 2.93 -7.58 18.41
C PHE A 89 3.54 -7.37 17.02
N ILE A 90 4.83 -7.05 16.99
CA ILE A 90 5.57 -6.73 15.75
C ILE A 90 5.83 -8.02 14.97
N GLU A 91 6.16 -9.10 15.66
CA GLU A 91 6.31 -10.43 15.05
C GLU A 91 4.99 -10.91 14.46
N ALA A 92 3.85 -10.70 15.14
CA ALA A 92 2.54 -11.04 14.60
C ALA A 92 2.24 -10.30 13.28
N ILE A 93 2.55 -9.01 13.18
CA ILE A 93 2.40 -8.25 11.94
C ILE A 93 3.31 -8.82 10.84
N ASN A 94 4.59 -9.01 11.13
CA ASN A 94 5.56 -9.50 10.14
C ASN A 94 5.24 -10.93 9.67
N GLN A 95 4.78 -11.80 10.57
CA GLN A 95 4.35 -13.15 10.23
C GLN A 95 3.08 -13.13 9.37
N GLY A 96 2.12 -12.24 9.65
CA GLY A 96 0.94 -12.04 8.79
C GLY A 96 1.31 -11.59 7.36
N VAL A 97 2.26 -10.66 7.25
CA VAL A 97 2.83 -10.24 5.95
C VAL A 97 3.49 -11.43 5.26
N LYS A 98 4.41 -12.13 5.93
CA LYS A 98 5.12 -13.27 5.36
C LYS A 98 4.18 -14.35 4.84
N GLU A 99 3.14 -14.70 5.61
CA GLU A 99 2.12 -15.68 5.19
C GLU A 99 1.33 -15.17 3.98
N ALA A 100 0.90 -13.90 3.95
CA ALA A 100 0.20 -13.34 2.80
C ALA A 100 1.04 -13.40 1.52
N TYR A 101 2.32 -13.01 1.60
CA TYR A 101 3.21 -13.01 0.44
C TYR A 101 3.61 -14.42 -0.01
N GLN A 102 3.56 -15.41 0.88
CA GLN A 102 3.82 -16.81 0.53
C GLN A 102 2.57 -17.49 -0.06
N GLU A 103 1.43 -17.41 0.63
CA GLU A 103 0.17 -18.06 0.22
C GLU A 103 -0.44 -17.37 -1.00
N GLY A 104 -0.33 -16.04 -1.09
CA GLY A 104 -0.85 -15.27 -2.21
C GLY A 104 0.04 -15.23 -3.45
N HIS A 105 1.16 -15.98 -3.44
CA HIS A 105 2.16 -15.96 -4.50
C HIS A 105 2.61 -14.54 -4.90
N LEU A 106 2.64 -13.63 -3.93
CA LEU A 106 2.99 -12.23 -4.14
C LEU A 106 4.52 -12.07 -4.29
N ARG A 107 4.95 -11.00 -4.96
CA ARG A 107 6.37 -10.73 -5.17
C ARG A 107 7.02 -10.24 -3.87
N LYS A 108 8.14 -10.85 -3.50
CA LYS A 108 8.97 -10.41 -2.36
C LYS A 108 10.04 -9.45 -2.86
N SER A 109 9.83 -8.15 -2.66
CA SER A 109 10.63 -7.06 -3.20
C SER A 109 11.70 -6.53 -2.22
N VAL A 110 11.60 -6.83 -0.92
CA VAL A 110 12.52 -6.28 0.11
C VAL A 110 13.89 -6.96 0.10
N VAL A 111 14.94 -6.16 0.26
CA VAL A 111 16.33 -6.58 0.47
C VAL A 111 16.79 -6.18 1.88
N ASP A 112 17.70 -6.95 2.47
CA ASP A 112 18.23 -6.71 3.81
C ASP A 112 19.28 -5.58 3.86
N ASP A 113 20.14 -5.51 2.86
CA ASP A 113 21.18 -4.50 2.69
C ASP A 113 20.98 -3.73 1.38
N PRO A 114 20.86 -2.40 1.39
CA PRO A 114 20.56 -1.66 0.17
C PRO A 114 21.77 -1.43 -0.74
N VAL A 115 23.01 -1.60 -0.27
CA VAL A 115 24.21 -1.10 -0.96
C VAL A 115 25.11 -2.20 -1.52
N PHE A 116 25.41 -3.22 -0.72
CA PHE A 116 26.43 -4.22 -1.01
C PHE A 116 25.82 -5.53 -1.51
N GLU A 117 25.34 -6.38 -0.59
CA GLU A 117 24.91 -7.74 -0.90
C GLU A 117 23.52 -7.79 -1.49
N ARG A 118 22.63 -6.84 -1.12
CA ARG A 118 21.27 -6.72 -1.65
C ARG A 118 20.51 -8.03 -1.63
N LYS A 119 20.68 -8.81 -0.56
CA LYS A 119 20.09 -10.12 -0.43
C LYS A 119 18.60 -9.96 -0.15
N ASN A 120 17.80 -10.55 -1.04
CA ASN A 120 16.35 -10.52 -0.90
C ASN A 120 15.92 -11.28 0.36
N THR A 121 15.01 -10.70 1.15
CA THR A 121 14.56 -11.28 2.43
C THR A 121 13.67 -12.52 2.25
N LYS A 122 13.20 -12.78 1.02
CA LYS A 122 12.34 -13.91 0.63
C LYS A 122 10.96 -13.94 1.30
N THR A 123 10.61 -12.88 2.03
CA THR A 123 9.38 -12.77 2.82
C THR A 123 8.64 -11.45 2.64
N ASN A 124 9.25 -10.46 1.96
CA ASN A 124 8.75 -9.07 1.89
C ASN A 124 8.63 -8.37 3.25
N THR A 125 9.40 -8.85 4.23
CA THR A 125 9.56 -8.26 5.57
C THR A 125 10.98 -7.70 5.72
N PRO A 126 11.24 -6.80 6.67
CA PRO A 126 10.30 -6.24 7.67
C PRO A 126 9.24 -5.33 7.05
N ALA A 127 8.05 -5.30 7.65
CA ALA A 127 7.06 -4.28 7.36
C ALA A 127 7.44 -2.94 8.00
N ILE A 128 7.08 -1.82 7.37
CA ILE A 128 7.10 -0.50 8.02
C ILE A 128 5.84 -0.39 8.85
N ILE A 129 6.00 -0.17 10.16
CA ILE A 129 4.88 -0.16 11.11
C ILE A 129 4.81 1.20 11.79
N TYR A 130 3.73 1.94 11.53
CA TYR A 130 3.36 3.15 12.26
C TYR A 130 2.34 2.79 13.32
N THR A 131 2.59 3.17 14.58
CA THR A 131 1.72 2.83 15.70
C THR A 131 1.36 4.08 16.49
N ASP A 132 0.06 4.31 16.62
CA ASP A 132 -0.53 5.34 17.47
C ASP A 132 -1.29 4.69 18.63
N ILE A 133 -1.12 5.23 19.84
CA ILE A 133 -1.92 4.86 21.00
C ILE A 133 -3.10 5.81 21.10
N VAL A 134 -4.32 5.26 21.07
CA VAL A 134 -5.57 6.04 21.01
C VAL A 134 -6.52 5.64 22.15
N PRO A 135 -7.50 6.48 22.55
CA PRO A 135 -8.52 6.06 23.49
C PRO A 135 -9.37 4.89 22.98
N GLY A 136 -9.83 4.03 23.88
CA GLY A 136 -10.77 2.95 23.59
C GLY A 136 -10.16 1.54 23.70
N GLU A 137 -10.91 0.55 23.24
CA GLU A 137 -10.67 -0.88 23.51
C GLU A 137 -10.45 -1.73 22.24
N LYS A 138 -10.18 -1.07 21.10
CA LYS A 138 -10.05 -1.72 19.79
C LYS A 138 -8.67 -1.49 19.20
N ILE A 139 -8.29 -2.37 18.26
CA ILE A 139 -7.18 -2.13 17.34
C ILE A 139 -7.77 -1.85 15.97
N LYS A 140 -7.30 -0.80 15.31
CA LYS A 140 -7.59 -0.53 13.90
C LYS A 140 -6.31 -0.73 13.09
N LEU A 141 -6.43 -1.52 12.04
CA LEU A 141 -5.35 -1.83 11.11
C LEU A 141 -5.68 -1.23 9.74
N LEU A 142 -4.73 -0.51 9.17
CA LEU A 142 -4.73 -0.11 7.78
C LEU A 142 -3.43 -0.60 7.16
N VAL A 143 -3.52 -1.39 6.10
CA VAL A 143 -2.35 -1.86 5.36
C VAL A 143 -2.26 -1.16 4.02
N MET A 144 -1.04 -0.96 3.55
CA MET A 144 -0.76 -0.38 2.25
C MET A 144 0.40 -1.16 1.60
N PRO A 145 0.12 -2.01 0.60
CA PRO A 145 1.16 -2.57 -0.27
C PRO A 145 1.66 -1.46 -1.21
N LYS A 146 2.65 -0.68 -0.78
CA LYS A 146 3.08 0.52 -1.49
C LYS A 146 4.00 0.18 -2.65
N GLY A 147 3.51 0.30 -3.88
CA GLY A 147 4.30 0.05 -5.09
C GLY A 147 5.49 1.02 -5.20
N PHE A 148 6.68 0.50 -5.48
CA PHE A 148 7.94 1.26 -5.50
C PHE A 148 7.98 2.31 -6.60
N GLY A 149 7.33 2.04 -7.75
CA GLY A 149 7.20 3.04 -8.82
C GLY A 149 6.48 4.29 -8.34
N SER A 150 5.37 4.13 -7.61
CA SER A 150 4.64 5.25 -7.00
C SER A 150 5.39 5.88 -5.83
N GLU A 151 6.18 5.10 -5.08
CA GLU A 151 6.98 5.60 -3.95
C GLU A 151 8.06 6.55 -4.42
N ASN A 152 8.77 6.19 -5.48
CA ASN A 152 9.87 6.97 -6.03
C ASN A 152 9.42 8.32 -6.61
N MET A 153 8.12 8.51 -6.87
CA MET A 153 7.57 9.76 -7.38
C MET A 153 7.11 10.72 -6.27
N SER A 154 7.32 10.36 -5.00
CA SER A 154 7.05 11.26 -3.87
C SER A 154 8.09 12.39 -3.83
N ALA A 155 7.67 13.61 -3.49
CA ALA A 155 8.56 14.76 -3.38
C ALA A 155 8.31 15.53 -2.09
N ILE A 156 9.38 16.10 -1.53
CA ILE A 156 9.35 16.99 -0.38
C ILE A 156 10.11 18.28 -0.74
N ALA A 157 9.56 19.42 -0.35
CA ALA A 157 10.19 20.73 -0.51
C ALA A 157 9.94 21.61 0.72
N MET A 158 10.92 22.42 1.07
CA MET A 158 10.81 23.44 2.12
C MET A 158 10.64 24.80 1.46
N LEU A 159 9.39 25.29 1.42
CA LEU A 159 9.07 26.59 0.83
C LEU A 159 9.38 27.73 1.81
N LYS A 160 9.81 28.87 1.27
CA LYS A 160 9.93 30.12 2.02
C LYS A 160 8.54 30.75 2.17
N PRO A 161 8.28 31.52 3.25
CA PRO A 161 7.04 32.29 3.36
C PRO A 161 6.76 33.20 2.16
N ALA A 162 7.81 33.69 1.50
CA ALA A 162 7.72 34.55 0.31
C ALA A 162 7.28 33.82 -0.97
N ASP A 163 7.34 32.49 -1.02
CA ASP A 163 6.95 31.72 -2.20
C ASP A 163 5.41 31.73 -2.39
N GLY A 164 4.67 31.93 -1.30
CA GLY A 164 3.22 32.09 -1.30
C GLY A 164 2.47 30.94 -1.97
N GLU A 165 1.23 31.21 -2.39
CA GLU A 165 0.37 30.24 -3.08
C GLU A 165 1.00 29.74 -4.39
N LYS A 166 1.63 30.64 -5.14
CA LYS A 166 2.27 30.31 -6.42
C LYS A 166 3.36 29.25 -6.25
N GLY A 167 4.20 29.36 -5.23
CA GLY A 167 5.25 28.38 -4.96
C GLY A 167 4.70 26.98 -4.65
N ILE A 168 3.55 26.89 -3.99
CA ILE A 168 2.87 25.61 -3.74
C ILE A 168 2.37 25.00 -5.05
N VAL A 169 1.68 25.78 -5.87
CA VAL A 169 1.16 25.32 -7.17
C VAL A 169 2.31 24.89 -8.08
N ASP A 170 3.36 25.71 -8.18
CA ASP A 170 4.55 25.41 -8.98
C ASP A 170 5.21 24.11 -8.50
N PHE A 171 5.36 23.90 -7.18
CA PHE A 171 5.92 22.67 -6.64
C PHE A 171 5.10 21.42 -7.03
N VAL A 172 3.78 21.48 -6.91
CA VAL A 172 2.89 20.36 -7.28
C VAL A 172 2.97 20.07 -8.78
N VAL A 173 2.85 21.10 -9.62
CA VAL A 173 2.87 20.96 -11.08
C VAL A 173 4.21 20.40 -11.55
N GLU A 174 5.32 20.91 -11.03
CA GLU A 174 6.65 20.43 -11.40
C GLU A 174 6.90 19.01 -10.90
N THR A 175 6.35 18.63 -9.74
CA THR A 175 6.41 17.23 -9.26
C THR A 175 5.67 16.29 -10.19
N VAL A 176 4.45 16.64 -10.61
CA VAL A 176 3.65 15.83 -11.57
C VAL A 176 4.38 15.71 -12.92
N LYS A 177 4.94 16.81 -13.43
CA LYS A 177 5.72 16.78 -14.68
C LYS A 177 6.96 15.88 -14.57
N LYS A 178 7.69 15.96 -13.47
CA LYS A 178 8.89 15.13 -13.21
C LYS A 178 8.51 13.65 -13.07
N ALA A 179 7.39 13.34 -12.42
CA ALA A 179 6.90 11.98 -12.29
C ALA A 179 6.55 11.37 -13.65
N GLY A 180 5.88 12.14 -14.52
CA GLY A 180 5.50 11.69 -15.85
C GLY A 180 4.71 10.37 -15.82
N PRO A 181 5.01 9.39 -16.69
CA PRO A 181 4.31 8.11 -16.72
C PRO A 181 4.84 7.08 -15.70
N ASN A 182 5.84 7.42 -14.89
CA ASN A 182 6.60 6.44 -14.08
C ASN A 182 5.79 5.80 -12.93
N SER A 183 4.64 6.37 -12.56
CA SER A 183 3.75 5.84 -11.52
C SER A 183 2.46 5.23 -12.06
N CYS A 184 2.45 4.78 -13.32
CA CYS A 184 1.30 4.13 -13.96
C CYS A 184 -0.02 4.94 -13.85
N PRO A 185 -0.05 6.19 -14.35
CA PRO A 185 -1.26 7.03 -14.32
C PRO A 185 -2.41 6.47 -15.15
#